data_AF-A0A1M7E505-F1
#
_entry.id   AF-A0A1M7E505-F1
#
_cell.length_a   1.000
_cell.length_b   1.000
_cell.length_c   1.000
_cell.angle_alpha   90.00
_cell.angle_beta   90.00
_cell.angle_gamma   90.00
#
_symmetry.space_group_name_H-M   'P 1'
#
loop_
_entity.id
_entity.type
_entity.pdbx_description
1 polymer ?
#
loop_
_entity_poly.entity_id
_entity_poly.type
_entity_poly.pdbx_seq_one_letter_code
_entity_poly.pdbx_strand_id
1 'polypeptide(L)' 'MDCGIYIKNTAQNGAGGDWYKMETQLSNFKKVNPNSKIKAEMNFKFSGDSKHPYEVSIDIFTDGNYNEILSVQKIKNP' A
#
# COMPACT_ATOMS: atom_id res chain seq x y z
N MET A 1 -6.29 17.21 -1.10
CA MET A 1 -6.74 15.92 -0.52
C MET A 1 -5.49 15.27 0.04
N ASP A 2 -5.39 15.27 1.36
CA ASP A 2 -4.29 14.64 2.07
C ASP A 2 -4.73 13.20 2.37
N CYS A 3 -4.12 12.23 1.69
CA CYS A 3 -4.48 10.82 1.81
C CYS A 3 -3.71 10.20 2.99
N GLY A 4 -4.11 10.54 4.21
CA GLY A 4 -3.55 9.95 5.41
C GLY A 4 -4.11 8.55 5.66
N ILE A 5 -3.43 7.51 5.17
CA ILE A 5 -3.68 6.12 5.59
C ILE A 5 -3.10 5.94 7.00
N TYR A 6 -3.97 5.74 7.98
CA TYR A 6 -3.60 5.66 9.39
C TYR A 6 -3.17 4.24 9.79
N ILE A 7 -1.92 3.87 9.51
CA ILE A 7 -1.31 2.60 9.97
C ILE A 7 -0.26 2.92 11.04
N LYS A 8 -0.56 2.52 12.28
CA LYS A 8 0.15 2.93 13.52
C LYS A 8 1.50 2.22 13.78
N ASN A 9 2.10 1.51 12.82
CA ASN A 9 3.40 0.87 13.08
C ASN A 9 4.54 1.74 12.54
N THR A 10 5.31 2.35 13.45
CA THR A 10 6.41 3.30 13.16
C THR A 10 7.52 2.67 12.31
N ALA A 11 7.71 1.34 12.36
CA ALA A 11 8.66 0.62 11.50
C ALA A 11 8.14 0.48 10.05
N GLN A 12 6.82 0.52 9.86
CA GLN A 12 6.16 0.38 8.56
C GLN A 12 5.86 1.76 7.93
N ASN A 13 5.58 2.78 8.75
CA ASN A 13 5.32 4.17 8.35
C ASN A 13 6.55 5.11 8.43
N GLY A 14 7.70 4.62 8.89
CA GLY A 14 8.95 5.38 8.94
C GLY A 14 9.60 5.56 7.57
N ALA A 15 10.53 6.51 7.44
CA ALA A 15 11.34 6.68 6.24
C ALA A 15 12.09 5.37 5.92
N GLY A 16 11.78 4.76 4.77
CA GLY A 16 12.32 3.44 4.37
C GLY A 16 11.44 2.24 4.73
N GLY A 17 10.30 2.43 5.39
CA GLY A 17 9.27 1.41 5.59
C GLY A 17 8.57 1.04 4.28
N ASP A 18 7.87 -0.10 4.27
CA ASP A 18 7.25 -0.66 3.07
C ASP A 18 6.19 0.28 2.47
N TRP A 19 5.51 1.06 3.30
CA TRP A 19 4.58 2.11 2.87
C TRP A 19 5.30 3.23 2.13
N TYR A 20 6.36 3.78 2.72
CA TYR A 20 7.15 4.85 2.11
C TYR A 20 7.76 4.43 0.77
N LYS A 21 8.25 3.18 0.67
CA LYS A 21 8.78 2.63 -0.58
C LYS A 21 7.68 2.53 -1.65
N MET A 22 6.51 2.03 -1.30
CA MET A 22 5.38 1.92 -2.22
C MET A 22 4.87 3.31 -2.67
N GLU A 23 4.70 4.27 -1.75
CA GLU A 23 4.31 5.64 -2.08
C GLU A 23 5.31 6.30 -3.03
N THR A 24 6.61 6.09 -2.79
CA THR A 24 7.68 6.59 -3.65
C THR A 24 7.62 5.95 -5.04
N GLN A 25 7.41 4.63 -5.13
CA GLN A 25 7.28 3.90 -6.39
C GLN A 25 6.06 4.35 -7.19
N LEU A 26 4.90 4.53 -6.54
CA LEU A 26 3.69 5.07 -7.18
C LEU A 26 3.90 6.50 -7.70
N SER A 27 4.53 7.35 -6.89
CA SER A 27 4.85 8.73 -7.28
C SER A 27 5.76 8.77 -8.51
N ASN A 28 6.81 7.95 -8.53
CA ASN A 28 7.71 7.83 -9.68
C ASN A 28 6.99 7.27 -10.91
N PHE A 29 6.15 6.24 -10.75
CA PHE A 29 5.35 5.68 -11.84
C PHE A 29 4.44 6.74 -12.46
N LYS A 30 3.76 7.56 -11.64
CA LYS A 30 2.86 8.61 -12.11
C LYS A 30 3.58 9.77 -12.80
N LYS A 31 4.81 10.11 -12.37
CA LYS A 31 5.66 11.10 -13.06
C LYS A 31 6.03 10.65 -14.47
N VAL A 32 6.34 9.37 -14.64
CA VAL A 32 6.66 8.79 -15.95
C VAL A 32 5.40 8.55 -16.80
N ASN A 33 4.27 8.23 -16.16
CA ASN A 33 2.99 7.94 -16.80
C ASN A 33 1.89 8.90 -16.32
N PRO A 34 1.94 10.19 -16.71
CA PRO A 34 1.06 11.22 -16.16
C PRO A 34 -0.44 10.95 -16.39
N ASN A 35 -0.78 10.24 -17.47
CA ASN A 35 -2.16 9.95 -17.83
C ASN A 35 -2.71 8.63 -17.28
N SER A 36 -1.84 7.75 -16.75
CA SER A 36 -2.29 6.44 -16.25
C SER A 36 -3.18 6.59 -15.02
N LYS A 37 -4.30 5.87 -15.00
CA LYS A 37 -5.20 5.82 -13.84
C LYS A 37 -4.62 4.82 -12.85
N ILE A 38 -4.49 5.24 -11.60
CA ILE A 38 -4.00 4.38 -10.52
C ILE A 38 -5.17 4.14 -9.55
N LYS A 39 -5.41 2.88 -9.22
CA LYS A 39 -6.30 2.47 -8.13
C LYS A 39 -5.47 1.67 -7.15
N ALA A 40 -5.60 1.98 -5.87
CA ALA A 40 -4.99 1.21 -4.78
C ALA A 40 -6.12 0.61 -3.93
N GLU A 41 -6.05 -0.69 -3.67
CA GLU A 41 -6.96 -1.41 -2.78
C GLU A 41 -6.19 -1.93 -1.60
N MET A 42 -6.66 -1.62 -0.39
CA MET A 42 -6.03 -2.06 0.84
C MET A 42 -6.84 -3.20 1.46
N ASN A 43 -6.18 -4.33 1.68
CA ASN A 43 -6.78 -5.52 2.23
C ASN A 43 -6.25 -5.74 3.65
N PHE A 44 -7.17 -5.79 4.61
CA PHE A 44 -6.87 -6.03 6.01
C PHE A 44 -7.40 -7.40 6.42
N LYS A 45 -6.52 -8.27 6.93
CA LYS A 45 -6.94 -9.57 7.46
C LYS A 45 -6.89 -9.57 8.98
N PHE A 46 -8.00 -9.97 9.58
CA PHE A 46 -8.20 -10.06 11.02
C PHE A 46 -8.37 -11.52 11.43
N SER A 47 -7.94 -11.87 12.64
CA SER A 47 -8.10 -13.19 13.23
C SER A 47 -8.96 -13.08 14.48
N GLY A 48 -10.02 -13.90 14.56
CA GLY A 48 -10.99 -13.87 15.65
C GLY A 48 -11.58 -12.47 15.87
N ASP A 49 -11.65 -12.05 17.14
CA ASP A 49 -12.20 -10.76 17.56
C ASP A 49 -11.13 -9.65 17.65
N SER A 50 -9.97 -9.86 17.03
CA SER A 50 -8.88 -8.88 17.08
C SER A 50 -9.30 -7.56 16.42
N LYS A 51 -9.09 -6.44 17.13
CA LYS A 51 -9.23 -5.08 16.59
C LYS A 51 -8.05 -4.67 15.69
N HIS A 52 -7.02 -5.50 15.62
CA HIS A 52 -5.80 -5.25 14.84
C HIS A 52 -5.66 -6.31 13.74
N PRO A 53 -5.41 -5.90 12.48
CA PRO A 53 -5.15 -6.85 11.41
C PRO A 53 -3.80 -7.54 11.65
N TYR A 54 -3.76 -8.85 11.42
CA TYR A 54 -2.50 -9.61 11.48
C TYR A 54 -1.72 -9.52 10.16
N GLU A 55 -2.40 -9.14 9.08
CA GLU A 55 -1.82 -8.97 7.75
C GLU A 55 -2.48 -7.80 7.03
N VAL A 56 -1.67 -6.96 6.40
CA VAL A 56 -2.12 -5.91 5.48
C VAL A 56 -1.46 -6.14 4.13
N SER A 57 -2.23 -6.13 3.05
CA SER A 57 -1.73 -6.16 1.68
C SER A 57 -2.35 -5.03 0.86
N ILE A 58 -1.67 -4.66 -0.22
CA ILE A 58 -2.09 -3.53 -1.05
C ILE A 58 -1.96 -3.94 -2.50
N ASP A 59 -3.09 -3.92 -3.19
CA ASP A 59 -3.17 -4.26 -4.60
C ASP A 59 -3.26 -2.96 -5.40
N ILE A 60 -2.30 -2.78 -6.30
CA ILE A 60 -2.24 -1.62 -7.19
C ILE A 60 -2.73 -2.03 -8.57
N PHE A 61 -3.62 -1.23 -9.13
CA PHE A 61 -4.10 -1.39 -10.50
C PHE A 61 -3.72 -0.14 -11.31
N THR A 62 -3.13 -0.36 -12.48
CA THR A 62 -2.78 0.68 -13.45
C THR A 62 -3.63 0.52 -14.69
N ASP A 63 -4.40 1.54 -15.05
CA ASP A 63 -5.32 1.55 -16.18
C ASP A 63 -6.31 0.36 -16.18
N GLY A 64 -6.72 -0.03 -14.96
CA GLY A 64 -7.67 -1.13 -14.72
C GLY A 64 -7.03 -2.51 -14.59
N ASN A 65 -5.72 -2.65 -14.81
CA ASN A 65 -5.02 -3.93 -14.73
C ASN A 65 -4.18 -4.03 -13.45
N TYR A 66 -4.18 -5.21 -12.82
CA TYR A 66 -3.37 -5.47 -11.63
C TYR A 66 -1.88 -5.35 -11.96
N ASN A 67 -1.14 -4.67 -11.08
CA ASN A 67 0.29 -4.42 -11.22
C ASN A 67 1.04 -5.06 -10.05
N GLU A 68 1.55 -6.27 -10.27
CA GLU A 68 2.24 -7.06 -9.24
C GLU A 68 3.50 -6.35 -8.70
N ILE A 69 4.20 -5.59 -9.53
CA ILE A 69 5.45 -4.91 -9.17
C ILE A 69 5.20 -3.78 -8.16
N LEU A 70 4.09 -3.06 -8.35
CA LEU A 70 3.71 -1.94 -7.47
C LEU A 70 2.91 -2.39 -6.25
N SER A 71 2.42 -3.63 -6.25
CA SER A 71 1.60 -4.18 -5.17
C SER A 71 2.47 -4.69 -4.02
N VAL A 72 2.02 -4.47 -2.78
CA VAL A 72 2.73 -4.94 -1.57
C VAL A 72 2.12 -6.26 -1.13
N GLN A 73 2.86 -7.34 -1.35
CA GLN A 73 2.30 -8.70 -1.29
C GLN A 73 1.84 -9.15 0.10
N LYS A 74 2.41 -8.63 1.20
CA LYS A 74 2.02 -8.97 2.58
C LYS A 74 2.93 -8.31 3.61
N ILE A 75 2.39 -7.42 4.42
CA ILE A 75 3.03 -6.98 5.65
C ILE A 75 2.39 -7.77 6.80
N LYS A 76 3.11 -8.77 7.32
CA LYS A 76 2.70 -9.47 8.54
C LYS A 76 3.07 -8.61 9.73
N ASN A 77 2.11 -8.34 10.60
CA ASN A 77 2.43 -7.73 11.88
C ASN A 77 3.08 -8.84 12.75
N PRO A 78 4.26 -8.57 13.36
CA PRO A 78 4.90 -9.53 14.26
C PRO A 78 4.06 -9.84 15.50
#